data_AF-A0A7W9CCQ7-F1
#
_entry.id   AF-A0A7W9CCQ7-F1
#
_cell.length_a   1.000
_cell.length_b   1.000
_cell.length_c   1.000
_cell.angle_alpha   90.00
_cell.angle_beta   90.00
_cell.angle_gamma   90.00
#
_symmetry.space_group_name_H-M   'P 1'
#
loop_
_entity.id
_entity.type
_entity.pdbx_description
1 polymer ?
#
loop_
_entity_poly.entity_id
_entity_poly.type
_entity_poly.pdbx_seq_one_letter_code
_entity_poly.pdbx_strand_id
1 'polypeptide(L)'
;MPSAATLAALRAFVAERDWDQFHSPENLAKSISIEASELLECFQWSSDFDQTRVEEELADVVTYCVHLANKLGVDLDDIVIRKLQSTAAKYPVHLAKGRMTKYTKLAEEEE
;
A
#
# COMPACT_ATOMS: atom_id res chain seq x y z
N MET A 1 -7.77 7.23 -2.47
CA MET A 1 -8.14 6.09 -3.32
C MET A 1 -8.17 6.49 -4.79
N PRO A 2 -7.78 5.63 -5.73
CA PRO A 2 -7.93 5.91 -7.15
C PRO A 2 -9.39 6.24 -7.48
N SER A 3 -9.60 7.22 -8.36
CA SER A 3 -10.94 7.62 -8.77
C SER A 3 -11.65 6.49 -9.51
N ALA A 4 -12.98 6.55 -9.60
CA ALA A 4 -13.75 5.61 -10.42
C ALA A 4 -13.27 5.57 -11.88
N ALA A 5 -12.85 6.71 -12.43
CA ALA A 5 -12.28 6.81 -13.77
C ALA A 5 -10.93 6.06 -13.87
N THR A 6 -10.06 6.22 -12.87
CA THR A 6 -8.77 5.49 -12.79
C THR A 6 -9.00 3.98 -12.71
N LEU A 7 -9.93 3.53 -11.86
CA LEU A 7 -10.27 2.11 -11.74
C LEU A 7 -10.83 1.53 -13.04
N ALA A 8 -11.64 2.31 -13.77
CA ALA A 8 -12.16 1.89 -15.07
C ALA A 8 -11.04 1.78 -16.11
N ALA A 9 -10.11 2.74 -16.15
CA ALA A 9 -8.95 2.71 -17.04
C ALA A 9 -8.05 1.48 -16.77
N LEU A 10 -7.77 1.18 -15.50
CA LEU A 10 -6.99 -0.02 -15.12
C LEU A 10 -7.66 -1.32 -15.56
N ARG A 11 -8.98 -1.45 -15.35
CA ARG A 11 -9.73 -2.63 -15.80
C ARG A 11 -9.71 -2.78 -17.31
N ALA A 12 -9.90 -1.68 -18.05
CA ALA A 12 -9.83 -1.69 -19.51
C ALA A 12 -8.44 -2.12 -20.00
N PHE A 13 -7.38 -1.55 -19.42
CA PHE A 13 -5.99 -1.87 -19.77
C PHE A 13 -5.66 -3.36 -19.61
N VAL A 14 -6.10 -3.96 -18.49
CA VAL A 14 -5.94 -5.40 -18.22
C VAL A 14 -6.76 -6.25 -19.19
N ALA A 15 -8.02 -5.87 -19.44
CA ALA A 15 -8.92 -6.61 -20.32
C ALA A 15 -8.45 -6.61 -21.79
N GLU A 16 -7.99 -5.47 -22.30
CA GLU A 16 -7.43 -5.32 -23.65
C GLU A 16 -6.25 -6.26 -23.92
N ARG A 17 -5.52 -6.66 -22.87
CA ARG A 17 -4.33 -7.51 -22.95
C ARG A 17 -4.60 -8.95 -22.51
N ASP A 18 -5.84 -9.25 -22.13
CA ASP A 18 -6.23 -10.55 -21.55
C ASP A 18 -5.35 -10.94 -20.34
N TRP A 19 -4.92 -9.96 -19.54
CA TRP A 19 -3.98 -10.18 -18.44
C TRP A 19 -4.64 -10.68 -17.15
N ASP A 20 -5.97 -10.62 -17.04
CA ASP A 20 -6.67 -11.07 -15.82
C ASP A 20 -6.39 -12.55 -15.49
N GLN A 21 -6.07 -13.37 -16.50
CA GLN A 21 -5.68 -14.78 -16.32
C GLN A 21 -4.40 -14.95 -15.49
N PHE A 22 -3.51 -13.95 -15.48
CA PHE A 22 -2.25 -13.98 -14.71
C PHE A 22 -2.39 -13.33 -13.34
N HIS A 23 -3.48 -12.61 -13.10
CA HIS A 23 -3.77 -11.87 -11.87
C HIS A 23 -4.33 -12.77 -10.76
N SER A 24 -3.64 -13.87 -10.44
CA SER A 24 -3.95 -14.65 -9.23
C SER A 24 -3.61 -13.81 -7.98
N PRO A 25 -4.29 -14.01 -6.83
CA PRO A 25 -3.96 -13.28 -5.60
C PRO A 25 -2.49 -13.41 -5.17
N GLU A 26 -1.91 -14.60 -5.36
CA GLU A 26 -0.49 -14.85 -5.09
C GLU A 26 0.42 -14.05 -6.02
N ASN A 27 0.13 -14.02 -7.33
CA ASN A 27 0.95 -13.27 -8.28
C ASN A 27 0.88 -11.77 -7.99
N LEU A 28 -0.30 -11.24 -7.72
CA LEU A 28 -0.49 -9.83 -7.39
C LEU A 28 0.24 -9.46 -6.08
N ALA A 29 0.22 -10.32 -5.06
CA ALA A 29 0.98 -10.10 -3.83
C ALA A 29 2.50 -10.07 -4.08
N LYS A 30 3.01 -10.92 -4.98
CA LYS A 30 4.41 -10.89 -5.41
C LYS A 30 4.73 -9.59 -6.14
N SER A 31 3.89 -9.16 -7.08
CA SER A 31 4.05 -7.88 -7.78
C SER A 31 4.13 -6.72 -6.81
N ILE A 32 3.22 -6.63 -5.83
CA ILE A 32 3.29 -5.58 -4.78
C ILE A 32 4.66 -5.57 -4.08
N SER A 33 5.20 -6.75 -3.74
CA SER A 33 6.51 -6.83 -3.08
C SER A 33 7.67 -6.41 -3.99
N ILE A 34 7.56 -6.69 -5.30
CA ILE A 34 8.57 -6.31 -6.29
C ILE A 34 8.58 -4.79 -6.46
N GLU A 35 7.44 -4.18 -6.75
CA GLU A 35 7.35 -2.72 -6.94
C GLU A 35 7.65 -1.95 -5.65
N ALA A 36 7.32 -2.51 -4.49
CA ALA A 36 7.73 -1.92 -3.21
C ALA A 36 9.25 -1.95 -3.02
N SER A 37 9.94 -2.92 -3.63
CA SER A 37 11.41 -2.98 -3.62
C SER A 37 12.02 -2.00 -4.63
N GLU A 38 11.40 -1.79 -5.79
CA GLU A 38 11.80 -0.75 -6.74
C GLU A 38 11.61 0.66 -6.14
N LEU A 39 10.49 0.88 -5.44
CA LEU A 39 10.27 2.10 -4.68
C LEU A 39 11.32 2.31 -3.59
N LEU A 40 11.74 1.23 -2.91
CA LEU A 40 12.81 1.29 -1.92
C LEU A 40 14.16 1.63 -2.55
N GLU A 41 14.45 1.11 -3.75
CA GLU A 41 15.69 1.36 -4.48
C GLU A 41 15.92 2.85 -4.74
N CYS A 42 14.84 3.62 -4.96
CA CYS A 42 14.87 5.07 -5.15
C CYS A 42 15.58 5.83 -4.01
N PHE A 43 15.68 5.22 -2.82
CA PHE A 43 16.29 5.81 -1.63
C PHE A 43 17.53 5.02 -1.14
N GLN A 44 18.00 4.02 -1.89
CA GLN A 44 19.02 3.07 -1.42
C GLN A 44 20.38 3.74 -1.13
N TRP A 45 20.77 4.72 -1.95
CA TRP A 45 22.12 5.28 -1.93
C TRP A 45 22.20 6.73 -1.43
N SER A 46 21.06 7.43 -1.36
CA SER A 46 21.00 8.84 -0.97
C SER A 46 19.58 9.23 -0.57
N SER A 47 19.46 10.28 0.25
CA SER A 47 18.19 10.98 0.49
C SER A 47 17.86 12.02 -0.60
N ASP A 48 18.79 12.27 -1.51
CA ASP A 48 18.53 12.97 -2.78
C ASP A 48 17.95 11.94 -3.76
N PHE A 49 16.66 12.09 -4.09
CA PHE A 49 15.90 11.10 -4.86
C PHE A 49 15.28 11.74 -6.10
N ASP A 50 15.09 10.93 -7.14
CA ASP A 50 14.35 11.34 -8.33
C ASP A 50 12.84 11.25 -8.04
N GLN A 51 12.20 12.41 -7.90
CA GLN A 51 10.75 12.51 -7.66
C GLN A 51 9.94 11.79 -8.73
N THR A 52 10.37 11.83 -10.00
CA THR A 52 9.64 11.19 -11.10
C THR A 52 9.65 9.67 -10.92
N ARG A 53 10.83 9.11 -10.65
CA ARG A 53 10.98 7.66 -10.41
C ARG A 53 10.18 7.21 -9.20
N VAL A 54 10.20 7.99 -8.11
CA VAL A 54 9.40 7.69 -6.90
C VAL A 54 7.90 7.68 -7.20
N GLU A 55 7.42 8.63 -8.01
CA GLU A 55 6.01 8.68 -8.41
C GLU A 55 5.60 7.47 -9.28
N GLU A 56 6.47 7.04 -10.19
CA GLU A 56 6.28 5.84 -11.01
C GLU A 56 6.16 4.58 -10.14
N GLU A 57 7.15 4.31 -9.28
CA GLU A 57 7.15 3.10 -8.45
C GLU A 57 6.03 3.09 -7.41
N LEU A 58 5.70 4.26 -6.85
CA LEU A 58 4.56 4.38 -5.94
C LEU A 58 3.24 4.10 -6.67
N ALA A 59 3.10 4.57 -7.92
CA ALA A 59 1.92 4.30 -8.73
C ALA A 59 1.79 2.80 -9.04
N ASP A 60 2.89 2.10 -9.29
CA ASP A 60 2.89 0.66 -9.53
C ASP A 60 2.50 -0.14 -8.28
N VAL A 61 3.06 0.19 -7.11
CA VAL A 61 2.65 -0.40 -5.83
C VAL A 61 1.14 -0.27 -5.60
N VAL A 62 0.60 0.94 -5.80
CA VAL A 62 -0.83 1.21 -5.61
C VAL A 62 -1.68 0.48 -6.65
N THR A 63 -1.22 0.40 -7.89
CA THR A 63 -1.92 -0.29 -8.99
C THR A 63 -2.08 -1.77 -8.69
N TYR A 64 -1.03 -2.46 -8.24
CA TYR A 64 -1.16 -3.86 -7.85
C TYR A 64 -1.97 -4.07 -6.56
N CYS A 65 -1.92 -3.14 -5.60
CA CYS A 65 -2.82 -3.16 -4.45
C CYS A 65 -4.30 -3.12 -4.88
N VAL A 66 -4.62 -2.27 -5.86
CA VAL A 66 -5.97 -2.15 -6.42
C VAL A 66 -6.39 -3.42 -7.15
N HIS A 67 -5.50 -3.99 -7.97
CA HIS A 67 -5.78 -5.26 -8.65
C HIS A 67 -6.01 -6.40 -7.64
N LEU A 68 -5.21 -6.46 -6.56
CA LEU A 68 -5.39 -7.45 -5.51
C LEU A 68 -6.72 -7.27 -4.77
N ALA A 69 -7.06 -6.03 -4.40
CA ALA A 69 -8.34 -5.74 -3.76
C ALA A 69 -9.53 -6.18 -4.64
N ASN A 70 -9.47 -5.86 -5.94
CA ASN A 70 -10.47 -6.29 -6.91
C ASN A 70 -10.55 -7.82 -7.01
N LYS A 71 -9.40 -8.52 -7.06
CA LYS A 71 -9.37 -9.99 -7.16
C LYS A 71 -9.90 -10.68 -5.91
N LEU A 72 -9.68 -10.06 -4.73
CA LEU A 72 -10.21 -10.54 -3.45
C LEU A 72 -11.68 -10.14 -3.21
N GLY A 73 -12.25 -9.28 -4.05
CA GLY A 73 -13.62 -8.78 -3.88
C GLY A 73 -13.79 -7.88 -2.65
N VAL A 74 -12.75 -7.14 -2.26
CA VAL A 74 -12.79 -6.24 -1.11
C VAL A 74 -12.71 -4.78 -1.54
N ASP A 75 -13.44 -3.93 -0.84
CA ASP A 75 -13.29 -2.48 -0.98
C ASP A 75 -12.03 -2.01 -0.23
N LEU A 76 -11.16 -1.29 -0.95
CA LEU A 76 -9.86 -0.89 -0.43
C LEU A 76 -9.97 0.25 0.60
N ASP A 77 -10.98 1.14 0.50
CA ASP A 77 -11.24 2.15 1.54
C ASP A 77 -11.71 1.47 2.83
N ASP A 78 -12.63 0.52 2.74
CA ASP A 78 -13.18 -0.19 3.90
C ASP A 78 -12.09 -0.93 4.68
N ILE A 79 -11.18 -1.66 4.00
CA ILE A 79 -10.12 -2.38 4.69
C ILE A 79 -9.08 -1.44 5.31
N VAL A 80 -8.79 -0.30 4.67
CA VAL A 80 -7.87 0.72 5.20
C VAL A 80 -8.47 1.41 6.42
N ILE A 81 -9.73 1.84 6.37
CA ILE A 81 -10.42 2.47 7.50
C ILE A 81 -10.49 1.52 8.70
N ARG A 82 -10.87 0.25 8.46
CA ARG A 82 -10.89 -0.78 9.51
C ARG A 82 -9.51 -0.99 10.14
N LYS A 83 -8.46 -1.00 9.31
CA LYS A 83 -7.08 -1.11 9.80
C LYS A 83 -6.68 0.11 10.61
N LEU A 84 -7.02 1.32 10.18
CA LEU A 84 -6.74 2.56 10.90
C LEU A 84 -7.40 2.58 12.28
N GLN A 85 -8.67 2.17 12.39
CA GLN A 85 -9.37 2.06 13.67
C GLN A 85 -8.65 1.10 14.63
N SER A 86 -8.24 -0.08 14.13
CA SER A 86 -7.46 -1.04 14.93
C SER A 86 -6.08 -0.51 15.33
N THR A 87 -5.42 0.24 14.44
CA THR A 87 -4.12 0.87 14.74
C THR A 87 -4.28 1.99 15.77
N ALA A 88 -5.30 2.83 15.67
CA ALA A 88 -5.57 3.90 16.64
C ALA A 88 -5.82 3.35 18.06
N ALA A 89 -6.53 2.21 18.16
CA ALA A 89 -6.72 1.52 19.44
C ALA A 89 -5.39 1.00 20.04
N LYS A 90 -4.44 0.60 19.20
CA LYS A 90 -3.09 0.15 19.63
C LYS A 90 -2.15 1.30 19.96
N TYR A 91 -2.34 2.46 19.35
CA TYR A 91 -1.49 3.64 19.51
C TYR A 91 -2.32 4.85 19.97
N PRO A 92 -2.78 4.88 21.24
CA PRO A 92 -3.48 6.04 21.79
C PRO A 92 -2.61 7.30 21.70
N VAL A 93 -3.21 8.45 21.35
CA VAL A 93 -2.47 9.71 21.13
C VAL A 93 -1.63 10.11 22.34
N HIS A 94 -2.13 9.96 23.55
CA HIS A 94 -1.41 10.34 24.77
C HIS A 94 -0.14 9.51 25.01
N LEU A 95 -0.09 8.27 24.51
CA LEU A 95 1.08 7.38 24.63
C LEU A 95 2.01 7.45 23.44
N ALA A 96 1.47 7.64 22.23
CA ALA A 96 2.22 7.44 20.98
C ALA A 96 2.66 8.75 20.29
N LYS A 97 2.16 9.92 20.69
CA LYS A 97 2.47 11.19 20.00
C LYS A 97 3.97 11.49 20.07
N GLY A 98 4.61 11.61 18.89
CA GLY A 98 6.04 11.90 18.77
C GLY A 98 6.96 10.72 19.11
N ARG A 99 6.42 9.51 19.29
CA ARG A 99 7.18 8.30 19.63
C ARG A 99 7.02 7.25 18.53
N MET A 100 8.10 6.55 18.21
CA MET A 100 8.08 5.39 17.30
C MET A 100 8.05 4.06 18.06
N THR A 101 7.88 4.11 19.39
CA THR A 101 7.81 2.94 20.27
C THR A 101 6.68 2.00 19.82
N LYS A 102 7.00 0.72 19.65
CA LYS A 102 5.99 -0.30 19.28
C LYS A 102 4.92 -0.37 20.37
N TYR A 103 3.65 -0.53 19.99
CA TYR A 103 2.53 -0.53 20.93
C TYR A 103 2.67 -1.51 22.11
N THR A 104 3.39 -2.61 21.91
CA THR A 104 3.67 -3.60 22.97
C THR A 104 4.55 -3.07 24.11
N LYS A 105 5.18 -1.90 23.94
CA LYS A 105 6.09 -1.26 24.90
C LYS A 105 5.63 0.14 25.33
N LEU A 106 4.48 0.62 24.83
CA LEU A 106 4.02 1.99 25.10
C LEU A 106 3.63 2.25 26.56
N ALA A 107 3.18 1.22 27.29
CA ALA A 107 2.82 1.31 28.70
C ALA A 107 4.02 1.17 29.66
N GLU A 108 5.18 0.69 29.16
CA GLU A 108 6.40 0.49 29.97
C GLU A 108 7.22 1.80 30.10
N GLU A 109 6.90 2.83 29.30
CA GLU A 109 7.61 4.11 29.24
C GLU A 109 6.85 5.27 29.93
N GLU A 110 5.75 4.98 30.66
CA GLU A 110 5.05 5.94 31.52
C GLU A 110 5.55 5.95 32.98
N GLU A 111 6.41 5.00 33.36
CA GLU A 111 7.01 4.85 34.69
C GLU A 111 8.43 5.45 34.75
#